data_AF-A0A932XG85-F1
#
_entry.id   AF-A0A932XG85-F1
#
_cell.length_a   1.000
_cell.length_b   1.000
_cell.length_c   1.000
_cell.angle_alpha   90.00
_cell.angle_beta   90.00
_cell.angle_gamma   90.00
#
_symmetry.space_group_name_H-M   'P 1'
#
loop_
_entity.id
_entity.type
_entity.pdbx_description
1 polymer ?
#
loop_
_entity_poly.entity_id
_entity_poly.type
_entity_poly.pdbx_seq_one_letter_code
_entity_poly.pdbx_strand_id
1 'polypeptide(L)'
;DVERRAPARYYLHLFIPLPKELQDSAFLDRLHAFLPGWELPKIRPENYAQGYGFMTDYLAEIFTRLRRKNHQTHVQRWVDFKHMTGRNQDAIRRTAAGLLKLLYPHRTPETLLREELLPCLDLAVECRARVIEQLSRMAPGEFGSVDLRSQYQLHAT
;
A
#
# COMPACT_ATOMS: atom_id res chain seq x y z
N ASP A 1 2.55 -16.13 -11.00
CA ASP A 1 1.70 -16.67 -12.06
C ASP A 1 0.34 -16.02 -11.96
N VAL A 2 0.02 -15.17 -12.94
CA VAL A 2 -1.25 -14.41 -13.00
C VAL A 2 -2.45 -15.34 -13.15
N GLU A 3 -2.28 -16.50 -13.80
CA GLU A 3 -3.35 -17.48 -14.01
C GLU A 3 -3.62 -18.25 -12.73
N ARG A 4 -2.58 -18.54 -11.94
CA ARG A 4 -2.70 -19.20 -10.64
C ARG A 4 -2.92 -18.24 -9.47
N ARG A 5 -2.91 -16.92 -9.70
CA ARG A 5 -2.94 -15.85 -8.68
C ARG A 5 -1.98 -16.10 -7.50
N ALA A 6 -0.82 -16.66 -7.79
CA ALA A 6 0.16 -17.04 -6.77
C ALA A 6 1.59 -16.76 -7.25
N PRO A 7 2.55 -16.51 -6.34
CA PRO A 7 3.96 -16.43 -6.71
C PRO A 7 4.44 -17.77 -7.28
N ALA A 8 5.51 -17.73 -8.07
CA ALA A 8 6.10 -18.97 -8.57
C ALA A 8 6.68 -19.80 -7.42
N ARG A 9 6.46 -21.12 -7.44
CA ARG A 9 6.77 -22.03 -6.31
C ARG A 9 8.25 -22.14 -5.96
N TYR A 10 9.15 -21.72 -6.84
CA TYR A 10 10.60 -21.79 -6.60
C TYR A 10 11.12 -20.61 -5.75
N TYR A 11 10.30 -19.58 -5.49
CA TYR A 11 10.71 -18.46 -4.65
C TYR A 11 10.51 -18.77 -3.17
N LEU A 12 11.60 -18.81 -2.39
CA LEU A 12 11.55 -18.90 -0.92
C LEU A 12 10.90 -17.65 -0.29
N HIS A 13 11.17 -16.48 -0.88
CA HIS A 13 10.55 -15.19 -0.55
C HIS A 13 10.40 -14.33 -1.81
N LEU A 14 9.52 -13.33 -1.75
CA LEU A 14 9.13 -12.54 -2.93
C LEU A 14 10.23 -11.57 -3.43
N PHE A 15 11.29 -11.36 -2.65
CA PHE A 15 12.38 -10.43 -2.99
C PHE A 15 13.57 -11.09 -3.70
N ILE A 16 13.56 -12.41 -3.92
CA ILE A 16 14.60 -13.14 -4.67
C ILE A 16 14.90 -12.56 -6.06
N PRO A 17 13.91 -12.06 -6.84
CA PRO A 17 14.20 -11.48 -8.16
C PRO A 17 15.03 -10.20 -8.13
N LEU A 18 15.16 -9.54 -6.97
CA LEU A 18 15.96 -8.32 -6.86
C LEU A 18 17.46 -8.66 -6.96
N PRO A 19 18.30 -7.73 -7.46
CA PRO A 19 19.75 -7.84 -7.35
C PRO A 19 20.18 -8.15 -5.90
N LYS A 20 21.24 -8.94 -5.72
CA LYS A 20 21.68 -9.40 -4.38
C LYS A 20 21.96 -8.22 -3.44
N GLU A 21 22.46 -7.13 -3.98
CA GLU A 21 22.77 -5.88 -3.27
C GLU A 21 21.51 -5.22 -2.69
N LEU A 22 20.34 -5.48 -3.28
CA LEU A 22 19.04 -4.96 -2.83
C LEU A 22 18.26 -5.96 -1.96
N GLN A 23 18.79 -7.17 -1.75
CA GLN A 23 18.22 -8.17 -0.84
C GLN A 23 18.65 -7.95 0.62
N ASP A 24 18.89 -6.70 1.00
CA ASP A 24 19.23 -6.29 2.36
C ASP A 24 17.96 -6.07 3.19
N SER A 25 17.88 -6.70 4.37
CA SER A 25 16.71 -6.63 5.24
C SER A 25 16.43 -5.19 5.70
N ALA A 26 17.49 -4.42 5.99
CA ALA A 26 17.35 -3.03 6.42
C ALA A 26 16.83 -2.13 5.30
N PHE A 27 17.27 -2.34 4.06
CA PHE A 27 16.70 -1.67 2.88
C PHE A 27 15.23 -2.05 2.68
N LEU A 28 14.92 -3.36 2.64
CA LEU A 28 13.59 -3.86 2.37
C LEU A 28 12.56 -3.46 3.43
N ASP A 29 12.97 -3.30 4.70
CA ASP A 29 12.10 -2.79 5.76
C ASP A 29 11.65 -1.33 5.52
N ARG A 30 12.39 -0.55 4.72
CA ARG A 30 11.98 0.79 4.30
C ARG A 30 10.92 0.80 3.20
N LEU A 31 10.59 -0.35 2.60
CA LEU A 31 9.49 -0.45 1.64
C LEU A 31 8.15 -0.36 2.35
N HIS A 32 7.35 0.65 2.01
CA HIS A 32 6.05 0.85 2.65
C HIS A 32 5.01 -0.20 2.27
N ALA A 33 5.05 -0.69 1.03
CA ALA A 33 4.03 -1.54 0.46
C ALA A 33 4.63 -2.48 -0.60
N PHE A 34 4.12 -3.71 -0.65
CA PHE A 34 4.37 -4.64 -1.75
C PHE A 34 3.04 -5.02 -2.41
N LEU A 35 2.87 -4.60 -3.67
CA LEU A 35 1.70 -4.94 -4.48
C LEU A 35 2.03 -6.15 -5.38
N PRO A 36 1.41 -7.32 -5.16
CA PRO A 36 1.67 -8.51 -5.96
C PRO A 36 1.09 -8.39 -7.38
N GLY A 37 1.97 -8.36 -8.39
CA GLY A 37 1.55 -8.26 -9.79
C GLY A 37 0.69 -9.43 -10.29
N TRP A 38 0.71 -10.59 -9.63
CA TRP A 38 -0.13 -11.74 -9.99
C TRP A 38 -1.59 -11.62 -9.54
N GLU A 39 -1.90 -10.69 -8.63
CA GLU A 39 -3.28 -10.38 -8.24
C GLU A 39 -3.93 -9.35 -9.17
N LEU A 40 -3.10 -8.59 -9.92
CA LEU A 40 -3.59 -7.60 -10.87
C LEU A 40 -4.19 -8.29 -12.10
N PRO A 41 -5.39 -7.88 -12.53
CA PRO A 41 -5.98 -8.41 -13.76
C PRO A 41 -5.13 -7.99 -14.97
N LYS A 42 -5.03 -8.87 -15.97
CA LYS A 42 -4.46 -8.51 -17.27
C LYS A 42 -5.32 -7.42 -17.90
N ILE A 43 -4.70 -6.34 -18.37
CA ILE A 43 -5.39 -5.26 -19.09
C ILE A 43 -5.89 -5.83 -20.42
N ARG A 44 -7.18 -5.65 -20.70
CA ARG A 44 -7.86 -6.05 -21.93
C ARG A 44 -8.41 -4.81 -22.65
N PRO A 45 -8.73 -4.89 -23.95
CA PRO A 45 -9.37 -3.80 -24.67
C PRO A 45 -10.61 -3.24 -23.98
N GLU A 46 -11.38 -4.09 -23.30
CA GLU A 46 -12.56 -3.70 -22.50
C GLU A 46 -12.23 -2.77 -21.32
N ASN A 47 -10.98 -2.74 -20.85
CA ASN A 47 -10.53 -1.85 -19.79
C ASN A 47 -10.13 -0.45 -20.30
N TYR A 48 -10.05 -0.25 -21.61
CA TYR A 48 -9.68 1.04 -22.17
C TYR A 48 -10.84 2.03 -22.09
N ALA A 49 -10.51 3.28 -21.77
CA ALA A 49 -11.46 4.37 -21.82
C ALA A 49 -11.95 4.56 -23.27
N GLN A 50 -13.27 4.54 -23.46
CA GLN A 50 -13.90 4.74 -24.77
C GLN A 50 -14.24 6.22 -25.06
N GLY A 51 -14.04 7.10 -24.08
CA GLY A 51 -14.37 8.53 -24.15
C GLY A 51 -13.15 9.44 -24.08
N TYR A 52 -13.40 10.72 -23.81
CA TYR A 52 -12.33 11.70 -23.63
C TYR A 52 -11.42 11.36 -22.44
N GLY A 53 -10.13 11.31 -22.71
CA GLY A 53 -9.09 11.19 -21.69
C GLY A 53 -8.33 12.49 -21.51
N PHE A 54 -7.63 12.62 -20.39
CA PHE A 54 -6.66 13.69 -20.21
C PHE A 54 -5.41 13.41 -21.04
N MET A 55 -4.79 14.47 -21.57
CA MET A 55 -3.43 14.36 -22.08
C MET A 55 -2.48 13.99 -20.94
N THR A 56 -1.47 13.17 -21.24
CA THR A 56 -0.57 12.57 -20.24
C THR A 56 0.21 13.62 -19.44
N ASP A 57 0.60 14.71 -20.09
CA ASP A 57 1.29 15.85 -19.48
C ASP A 57 0.38 16.59 -18.48
N TYR A 58 -0.89 16.80 -18.85
CA TYR A 58 -1.88 17.39 -17.97
C TYR A 58 -2.16 16.49 -16.76
N LEU A 59 -2.29 15.17 -16.97
CA LEU A 59 -2.45 14.21 -15.88
C LEU A 59 -1.23 14.19 -14.94
N ALA A 60 -0.01 14.28 -15.49
CA ALA A 60 1.21 14.35 -14.71
C ALA A 60 1.27 15.61 -13.82
N GLU A 61 0.80 16.76 -14.32
CA GLU A 61 0.69 17.99 -13.53
C GLU A 61 -0.35 17.84 -12.40
N ILE A 62 -1.49 17.19 -12.64
CA ILE A 62 -2.46 16.85 -11.59
C ILE A 62 -1.80 16.01 -10.49
N PHE A 63 -1.09 14.93 -10.86
CA PHE A 63 -0.41 14.08 -9.88
C PHE A 63 0.67 14.84 -9.10
N THR A 64 1.40 15.73 -9.76
CA THR A 64 2.39 16.60 -9.11
C THR A 64 1.73 17.50 -8.05
N ARG A 65 0.57 18.08 -8.34
CA ARG A 65 -0.20 18.88 -7.37
C ARG A 65 -0.77 18.02 -6.23
N LEU A 66 -1.33 16.85 -6.54
CA LEU A 66 -1.84 15.92 -5.53
C LEU A 66 -0.73 15.41 -4.59
N ARG A 67 0.48 15.21 -5.11
CA ARG A 67 1.65 14.82 -4.29
C ARG A 67 1.91 15.84 -3.17
N ARG A 68 1.73 17.14 -3.42
CA ARG A 68 1.94 18.23 -2.45
C ARG A 68 0.86 18.32 -1.38
N LYS A 69 -0.36 17.82 -1.63
CA LYS A 69 -1.42 17.80 -0.61
C LYS A 69 -1.05 16.85 0.54
N ASN A 70 -1.33 17.23 1.78
CA ASN A 70 -1.20 16.29 2.90
C ASN A 70 -2.53 15.53 3.08
N HIS A 71 -2.52 14.20 2.91
CA HIS A 71 -3.66 13.33 3.20
C HIS A 71 -3.39 12.36 4.36
N GLN A 72 -2.24 12.49 5.03
CA GLN A 72 -1.94 11.67 6.20
C GLN A 72 -2.84 12.05 7.39
N THR A 73 -3.20 13.33 7.49
CA THR A 73 -4.15 13.84 8.50
C THR A 73 -5.54 13.25 8.32
N HIS A 74 -5.97 13.00 7.08
CA HIS A 74 -7.22 12.28 6.80
C HIS A 74 -7.20 10.90 7.43
N VAL A 75 -6.14 10.10 7.22
CA VAL A 75 -6.03 8.76 7.81
C VAL A 75 -5.95 8.84 9.34
N GLN A 76 -5.12 9.74 9.87
CA GLN A 76 -4.87 9.86 11.30
C GLN A 76 -6.12 10.26 12.10
N ARG A 77 -7.07 10.96 11.48
CA ARG A 77 -8.35 11.30 12.12
C ARG A 77 -9.21 10.09 12.43
N TRP A 78 -9.05 8.99 11.69
CA TRP A 78 -9.93 7.83 11.76
C TRP A 78 -9.26 6.59 12.34
N VAL A 79 -7.93 6.54 12.39
CA VAL A 79 -7.16 5.34 12.75
C VAL A 79 -6.24 5.60 13.93
N ASP A 80 -6.37 4.74 14.95
CA ASP A 80 -5.41 4.62 16.05
C ASP A 80 -4.55 3.36 15.85
N PHE A 81 -3.24 3.56 15.75
CA PHE A 81 -2.25 2.50 15.52
C PHE A 81 -1.58 2.09 16.84
N LYS A 82 -2.30 1.36 17.69
CA LYS A 82 -1.92 0.97 19.07
C LYS A 82 -0.43 0.63 19.31
N HIS A 83 -0.07 -0.65 19.15
CA HIS A 83 1.25 -1.19 19.52
C HIS A 83 2.18 -1.34 18.32
N MET A 84 1.81 -0.74 17.19
CA MET A 84 2.54 -0.90 15.95
C MET A 84 3.78 0.00 15.94
N THR A 85 4.92 -0.50 15.43
CA THR A 85 6.16 0.27 15.33
C THR A 85 5.96 1.53 14.47
N GLY A 86 6.65 2.63 14.79
CA GLY A 86 6.51 3.90 14.04
C GLY A 86 6.74 3.74 12.53
N ARG A 87 7.65 2.86 12.13
CA ARG A 87 7.90 2.52 10.71
C ARG A 87 6.69 1.87 10.04
N ASN A 88 6.05 0.92 10.71
CA ASN A 88 4.84 0.27 10.20
C ASN A 88 3.66 1.26 10.14
N GLN A 89 3.52 2.14 11.15
CA GLN A 89 2.52 3.20 11.14
C GLN A 89 2.71 4.15 9.96
N ASP A 90 3.92 4.63 9.74
CA ASP A 90 4.22 5.54 8.64
C ASP A 90 4.02 4.86 7.27
N ALA A 91 4.41 3.60 7.14
CA ALA A 91 4.21 2.83 5.91
C ALA A 91 2.73 2.71 5.54
N ILE A 92 1.88 2.29 6.50
CA ILE A 92 0.44 2.14 6.28
C ILE A 92 -0.22 3.49 6.05
N ARG A 93 0.08 4.50 6.87
CA ARG A 93 -0.50 5.83 6.77
C ARG A 93 -0.17 6.51 5.45
N ARG A 94 1.09 6.44 4.99
CA ARG A 94 1.51 7.02 3.72
C ARG A 94 0.90 6.30 2.52
N THR A 95 0.78 4.97 2.59
CA THR A 95 0.16 4.17 1.53
C THR A 95 -1.33 4.47 1.42
N ALA A 96 -2.06 4.43 2.53
CA ALA A 96 -3.49 4.76 2.57
C ALA A 96 -3.74 6.22 2.12
N ALA A 97 -2.92 7.18 2.58
CA ALA A 97 -3.01 8.58 2.13
C ALA A 97 -2.73 8.73 0.63
N GLY A 98 -1.81 7.94 0.07
CA GLY A 98 -1.55 7.90 -1.37
C GLY A 98 -2.75 7.42 -2.17
N LEU A 99 -3.40 6.34 -1.71
CA LEU A 99 -4.61 5.79 -2.33
C LEU A 99 -5.78 6.78 -2.26
N LEU A 100 -5.99 7.43 -1.10
CA LEU A 100 -7.01 8.46 -0.95
C LEU A 100 -6.81 9.63 -1.91
N LYS A 101 -5.58 10.07 -2.17
CA LYS A 101 -5.31 11.12 -3.16
C LYS A 101 -5.72 10.72 -4.57
N LEU A 102 -5.60 9.44 -4.91
CA LEU A 102 -5.91 8.96 -6.26
C LEU A 102 -7.42 8.72 -6.43
N LEU A 103 -8.06 8.11 -5.44
CA LEU A 103 -9.47 7.71 -5.50
C LEU A 103 -10.43 8.81 -5.06
N TYR A 104 -10.05 9.58 -4.03
CA TYR A 104 -10.89 10.58 -3.39
C TYR A 104 -10.17 11.95 -3.25
N PRO A 105 -9.60 12.52 -4.34
CA PRO A 105 -8.81 13.75 -4.30
C PRO A 105 -9.55 15.00 -3.82
N HIS A 106 -10.89 14.94 -3.81
CA HIS A 106 -11.81 16.01 -3.45
C HIS A 106 -12.17 16.00 -1.95
N ARG A 107 -11.87 14.93 -1.22
CA ARG A 107 -12.22 14.81 0.20
C ARG A 107 -11.27 15.61 1.09
N THR A 108 -11.84 16.21 2.13
CA THR A 108 -11.14 16.84 3.26
C THR A 108 -11.19 15.90 4.46
N PRO A 109 -10.42 16.13 5.53
CA PRO A 109 -10.52 15.32 6.74
C PRO A 109 -11.94 15.28 7.33
N GLU A 110 -12.73 16.35 7.16
CA GLU A 110 -14.09 16.50 7.66
C GLU A 110 -15.14 15.83 6.79
N THR A 111 -14.89 15.73 5.49
CA THR A 111 -15.87 15.25 4.49
C THR A 111 -15.60 13.83 4.02
N LEU A 112 -14.48 13.23 4.42
CA LEU A 112 -14.14 11.85 4.13
C LEU A 112 -15.11 10.90 4.84
N LEU A 113 -15.65 9.95 4.10
CA LEU A 113 -16.51 8.91 4.66
C LEU A 113 -15.69 7.70 5.09
N ARG A 114 -16.15 7.01 6.14
CA ARG A 114 -15.47 5.82 6.66
C ARG A 114 -15.38 4.72 5.61
N GLU A 115 -16.44 4.50 4.82
CA GLU A 115 -16.45 3.52 3.73
C GLU A 115 -15.47 3.83 2.59
N GLU A 116 -15.04 5.08 2.41
CA GLU A 116 -14.04 5.46 1.42
C GLU A 116 -12.61 5.20 1.93
N LEU A 117 -12.40 5.40 3.23
CA LEU A 117 -11.12 5.15 3.89
C LEU A 117 -10.81 3.66 4.02
N LEU A 118 -11.81 2.85 4.40
CA LEU A 118 -11.62 1.45 4.75
C LEU A 118 -10.90 0.63 3.67
N PRO A 119 -11.32 0.64 2.39
CA PRO A 119 -10.63 -0.11 1.34
C PRO A 119 -9.18 0.36 1.14
N CYS A 120 -8.92 1.66 1.28
CA CYS A 120 -7.57 2.22 1.17
C CYS A 120 -6.68 1.74 2.33
N LEU A 121 -7.22 1.72 3.55
CA LEU A 121 -6.51 1.28 4.74
C LEU A 121 -6.24 -0.23 4.71
N ASP A 122 -7.25 -1.03 4.36
CA ASP A 122 -7.13 -2.49 4.30
C ASP A 122 -6.05 -2.91 3.30
N LEU A 123 -6.06 -2.30 2.10
CA LEU A 123 -5.04 -2.55 1.09
C LEU A 123 -3.65 -2.12 1.57
N ALA A 124 -3.54 -0.98 2.27
CA ALA A 124 -2.26 -0.51 2.82
C ALA A 124 -1.70 -1.46 3.89
N VAL A 125 -2.56 -1.93 4.81
CA VAL A 125 -2.20 -2.91 5.84
C VAL A 125 -1.75 -4.21 5.21
N GLU A 126 -2.49 -4.72 4.23
CA GLU A 126 -2.17 -5.96 3.54
C GLU A 126 -0.84 -5.87 2.77
N CYS A 127 -0.61 -4.76 2.06
CA CYS A 127 0.65 -4.52 1.37
C CYS A 127 1.84 -4.44 2.33
N ARG A 128 1.69 -3.81 3.50
CA ARG A 128 2.76 -3.73 4.52
C ARG A 128 2.98 -5.07 5.20
N ALA A 129 1.91 -5.81 5.52
CA ALA A 129 1.99 -7.14 6.10
C ALA A 129 2.81 -8.09 5.22
N ARG A 130 2.61 -8.05 3.88
CA ARG A 130 3.43 -8.81 2.93
C ARG A 130 4.92 -8.53 3.05
N VAL A 131 5.32 -7.25 3.17
CA VAL A 131 6.73 -6.86 3.34
C VAL A 131 7.30 -7.49 4.61
N ILE A 132 6.59 -7.37 5.74
CA ILE A 132 7.04 -7.93 7.03
C ILE A 132 7.12 -9.45 6.96
N GLU A 133 6.13 -10.10 6.36
CA GLU A 133 6.15 -11.55 6.17
C GLU A 133 7.40 -11.99 5.39
N GLN A 134 7.75 -11.28 4.32
CA GLN A 134 8.95 -11.60 3.56
C GLN A 134 10.24 -11.34 4.36
N LEU A 135 10.29 -10.28 5.15
CA LEU A 135 11.42 -10.01 6.06
C LEU A 135 11.56 -11.11 7.12
N SER A 136 10.45 -11.59 7.69
CA SER A 136 10.48 -12.69 8.65
C SER A 136 10.99 -14.00 8.05
N ARG A 137 10.75 -14.23 6.75
CA ARG A 137 11.29 -15.37 6.01
C ARG A 137 12.79 -15.21 5.71
N MET A 138 13.24 -13.99 5.42
CA MET A 138 14.64 -13.70 5.08
C MET A 138 15.56 -13.63 6.32
N ALA A 139 15.08 -13.05 7.41
CA ALA A 139 15.84 -12.79 8.63
C ALA A 139 14.97 -13.07 9.88
N PRO A 140 14.65 -14.35 10.16
CA PRO A 140 13.74 -14.73 11.25
C PRO A 140 14.23 -14.36 12.65
N GLY A 141 15.55 -14.14 12.84
CA GLY A 141 16.11 -13.68 14.10
C GLY A 141 15.90 -12.19 14.38
N GLU A 142 15.66 -11.39 13.33
CA GLU A 142 15.45 -9.93 13.43
C GLU A 142 13.97 -9.55 13.33
N PHE A 143 13.19 -10.30 12.54
CA PHE A 143 11.80 -10.01 12.26
C PHE A 143 10.89 -11.18 12.65
N GLY A 144 10.00 -10.95 13.61
CA GLY A 144 8.94 -11.88 13.96
C GLY A 144 7.75 -11.82 13.00
N SER A 145 6.89 -12.85 13.04
CA SER A 145 5.57 -12.77 12.42
C SER A 145 4.71 -11.74 13.16
N VAL A 146 4.12 -10.80 12.42
CA VAL A 146 3.29 -9.74 12.98
C VAL A 146 1.93 -9.74 12.30
N ASP A 147 0.87 -9.85 13.08
CA ASP A 147 -0.47 -9.56 12.61
C ASP A 147 -0.75 -8.06 12.75
N LEU A 148 -0.67 -7.34 11.64
CA LEU A 148 -0.94 -5.90 11.62
C LEU A 148 -2.45 -5.58 11.71
N ARG A 149 -3.33 -6.52 11.35
CA ARG A 149 -4.78 -6.27 11.32
C ARG A 149 -5.36 -6.12 12.72
N SER A 150 -4.81 -6.84 13.70
CA SER A 150 -5.18 -6.68 15.11
C SER A 150 -4.58 -5.45 15.80
N GLN A 151 -3.68 -4.72 15.13
CA GLN A 151 -2.91 -3.63 15.74
C GLN A 151 -3.42 -2.22 15.45
N TYR A 152 -4.52 -2.08 14.70
CA TYR A 152 -5.19 -0.80 14.52
C TYR A 152 -6.65 -0.87 14.96
N GLN A 153 -7.17 0.28 15.40
CA GLN A 153 -8.59 0.46 15.66
C GLN A 153 -9.07 1.72 14.97
N LEU A 154 -10.34 1.70 14.57
CA LEU A 154 -10.99 2.86 14.01
C LEU A 154 -11.65 3.62 15.16
N HIS A 155 -11.53 4.95 15.14
CA HIS A 155 -12.24 5.78 16.10
C HIS A 155 -13.75 5.55 15.97
N ALA A 156 -14.45 5.50 17.10
CA ALA A 156 -15.90 5.45 17.13
C ALA A 156 -16.46 6.77 16.55
N THR A 157 -17.45 6.65 15.67
CA THR A 157 -18.12 7.79 15.04
C THR A 157 -18.97 8.57 16.03
#